data_AF-A0A937ZAM0-F1
#
_entry.id   AF-A0A937ZAM0-F1
#
_cell.length_a   1.000
_cell.length_b   1.000
_cell.length_c   1.000
_cell.angle_alpha   90.00
_cell.angle_beta   90.00
_cell.angle_gamma   90.00
#
_symmetry.space_group_name_H-M   'P 1'
#
loop_
_entity.id
_entity.type
_entity.pdbx_description
1 polymer ?
#
loop_
_entity_poly.entity_id
_entity_poly.type
_entity_poly.pdbx_seq_one_letter_code
_entity_poly.pdbx_strand_id
1 'polypeptide(L)'
;MNIVDRLFREHPAKVGENYFEHMGFAWTFAARLFAAAFAALLHGIVPALCETTASSAVIAMNDEIRARRAQMAKPAGERLAA
;
A
#
# COMPACT_ATOMS: atom_id res chain seq x y z
N MET A 1 26.34 3.55 14.67
CA MET A 1 25.18 3.67 13.76
C MET A 1 23.93 3.39 14.57
N ASN A 2 23.00 4.34 14.65
CA ASN A 2 21.87 4.28 15.57
C ASN A 2 20.70 3.51 14.95
N ILE A 3 19.93 2.80 15.77
CA ILE A 3 18.83 1.91 15.34
C ILE A 3 17.78 2.64 14.48
N VAL A 4 17.60 3.94 14.73
CA VAL A 4 16.68 4.83 14.01
C VAL A 4 17.13 5.03 12.55
N ASP A 5 18.42 5.27 12.30
CA ASP A 5 18.92 5.41 10.91
C ASP A 5 18.74 4.11 10.11
N ARG A 6 18.98 2.97 10.77
CA ARG A 6 18.83 1.65 10.13
C ARG A 6 17.37 1.34 9.77
N LEU A 7 16.41 1.67 10.63
CA LEU A 7 15.01 1.34 10.41
C LEU A 7 14.30 2.35 9.49
N PHE A 8 14.61 3.63 9.61
CA PHE A 8 13.87 4.70 8.95
C PHE A 8 14.59 5.29 7.74
N ARG A 9 15.91 5.10 7.58
CA ARG A 9 16.66 5.57 6.40
C ARG A 9 17.13 4.46 5.48
N GLU A 10 17.59 3.31 5.99
CA GLU A 10 18.03 2.21 5.10
C GLU A 10 16.86 1.52 4.38
N HIS A 11 15.66 1.44 4.99
CA HIS A 11 14.51 0.78 4.37
C HIS A 11 13.96 1.55 3.15
N PRO A 12 13.69 2.88 3.23
CA PRO A 12 13.29 3.66 2.05
C PRO A 12 14.41 3.77 1.01
N ALA A 13 15.67 3.89 1.45
CA ALA A 13 16.82 3.94 0.54
C ALA A 13 17.01 2.65 -0.28
N LYS A 14 16.60 1.49 0.24
CA LYS A 14 16.61 0.21 -0.50
C LYS A 14 15.59 0.15 -1.64
N VAL A 15 14.53 0.95 -1.59
CA VAL A 15 13.50 1.03 -2.63
C VAL A 15 13.55 2.34 -3.43
N GLY A 16 14.50 3.23 -3.11
CA GLY A 16 14.72 4.48 -3.83
C GLY A 16 13.69 5.58 -3.53
N GLU A 17 12.93 5.46 -2.43
CA GLU A 17 11.90 6.42 -2.03
C GLU A 17 12.39 7.31 -0.87
N ASN A 18 11.96 8.57 -0.81
CA ASN A 18 12.16 9.39 0.38
C ASN A 18 11.29 8.86 1.53
N TYR A 19 11.76 8.98 2.78
CA TYR A 19 11.04 8.47 3.96
C TYR A 19 9.59 8.96 4.03
N PHE A 20 9.36 10.24 3.72
CA PHE A 20 8.01 10.84 3.76
C PHE A 20 7.10 10.33 2.63
N GLU A 21 7.63 9.99 1.47
CA GLU A 21 6.86 9.41 0.36
C GLU A 21 6.43 7.98 0.74
N HIS A 22 7.38 7.19 1.24
CA HIS A 22 7.12 5.83 1.71
C HIS A 22 6.10 5.81 2.86
N MET A 23 6.27 6.71 3.84
CA MET A 23 5.36 6.85 4.97
C MET A 23 3.96 7.29 4.52
N GLY A 24 3.84 8.28 3.63
CA GLY A 24 2.55 8.74 3.11
C GLY A 24 1.80 7.64 2.37
N PHE A 25 2.51 6.85 1.55
CA PHE A 25 1.94 5.68 0.90
C PHE A 25 1.48 4.64 1.93
N ALA A 26 2.35 4.26 2.87
CA ALA A 26 2.04 3.24 3.87
C ALA A 26 0.83 3.62 4.73
N TRP A 27 0.74 4.88 5.17
CA TRP A 27 -0.39 5.37 5.97
C TRP A 27 -1.70 5.43 5.17
N THR A 28 -1.63 5.85 3.91
CA THR A 28 -2.80 5.82 3.00
C THR A 28 -3.31 4.39 2.80
N PHE A 29 -2.39 3.45 2.61
CA PHE A 29 -2.72 2.03 2.45
C PHE A 29 -3.32 1.44 3.72
N ALA A 30 -2.74 1.76 4.89
CA ALA A 30 -3.28 1.36 6.19
C ALA A 30 -4.70 1.87 6.43
N ALA A 31 -4.96 3.16 6.14
CA ALA A 31 -6.29 3.75 6.29
C ALA A 31 -7.34 3.03 5.42
N ARG A 32 -7.00 2.70 4.17
CA ARG A 32 -7.87 1.94 3.26
C ARG A 32 -8.14 0.52 3.76
N LEU A 33 -7.13 -0.16 4.32
CA LEU A 33 -7.31 -1.47 4.95
C LEU A 33 -8.25 -1.41 6.16
N PHE A 34 -8.10 -0.41 7.03
CA PHE A 34 -9.02 -0.22 8.16
C PHE A 34 -10.45 0.06 7.70
N ALA A 35 -10.63 0.88 6.66
CA ALA A 35 -11.95 1.14 6.07
C ALA A 35 -12.58 -0.14 5.50
N ALA A 36 -11.80 -0.95 4.77
CA ALA A 36 -12.27 -2.24 4.24
C ALA A 36 -12.64 -3.23 5.35
N ALA A 37 -11.83 -3.31 6.41
CA ALA A 37 -12.10 -4.14 7.58
C ALA A 37 -13.39 -3.69 8.29
N PHE A 38 -13.57 -2.38 8.49
CA PHE A 38 -14.78 -1.84 9.11
C PHE A 38 -16.02 -2.11 8.26
N ALA A 39 -15.92 -1.96 6.92
CA ALA A 39 -17.00 -2.32 6.01
C ALA A 39 -17.37 -3.81 6.09
N ALA A 40 -16.39 -4.70 6.18
CA ALA A 40 -16.63 -6.14 6.36
C ALA A 40 -17.28 -6.45 7.72
N LEU A 41 -16.90 -5.75 8.79
CA LEU A 41 -17.54 -5.89 10.11
C LEU A 41 -19.01 -5.47 10.07
N LEU A 42 -19.31 -4.30 9.47
CA LEU A 42 -20.69 -3.84 9.32
C LEU A 42 -21.52 -4.82 8.50
N HIS A 43 -20.97 -5.35 7.40
CA HIS A 43 -21.62 -6.37 6.59
C HIS A 43 -21.87 -7.67 7.38
N GLY A 44 -20.93 -8.09 8.21
CA GLY A 44 -21.08 -9.28 9.06
C GLY A 44 -22.18 -9.14 10.13
N ILE A 45 -22.47 -7.90 10.56
CA ILE A 45 -23.56 -7.60 11.50
C ILE A 45 -24.89 -7.43 10.74
N VAL A 46 -24.87 -6.69 9.63
CA VAL A 46 -26.03 -6.40 8.79
C VAL A 46 -25.67 -6.73 7.33
N PRO A 47 -26.08 -7.90 6.80
CA PRO A 47 -25.67 -8.35 5.47
C PRO A 47 -26.03 -7.40 4.32
N ALA A 48 -27.07 -6.57 4.46
CA ALA A 48 -27.45 -5.60 3.43
C ALA A 48 -26.55 -4.34 3.39
N LEU A 49 -25.66 -4.15 4.38
CA LEU A 49 -24.70 -3.04 4.40
C LEU A 49 -23.38 -3.46 3.77
N CYS A 50 -22.75 -2.56 3.02
CA CYS A 50 -21.38 -2.70 2.52
C CYS A 50 -21.09 -3.98 1.71
N GLU A 51 -22.11 -4.55 1.03
CA GLU A 51 -22.06 -5.87 0.35
C GLU A 51 -20.78 -6.12 -0.46
N THR A 52 -20.33 -5.13 -1.23
CA THR A 52 -19.13 -5.24 -2.07
C THR A 52 -17.99 -4.31 -1.63
N THR A 53 -18.20 -3.48 -0.62
CA THR A 53 -17.27 -2.40 -0.27
C THR A 53 -15.92 -2.95 0.17
N ALA A 54 -15.90 -3.96 1.05
CA ALA A 54 -14.67 -4.55 1.55
C ALA A 54 -13.90 -5.29 0.45
N SER A 55 -14.58 -6.11 -0.35
CA SER A 55 -13.96 -6.89 -1.42
C SER A 55 -13.41 -6.00 -2.53
N SER A 56 -14.19 -5.02 -3.01
CA SER A 56 -13.73 -4.05 -4.01
C SER A 56 -12.51 -3.26 -3.53
N ALA A 57 -12.49 -2.83 -2.26
CA ALA A 57 -11.35 -2.11 -1.70
C ALA A 57 -10.08 -2.98 -1.69
N VAL A 58 -10.18 -4.24 -1.27
CA VAL A 58 -9.04 -5.18 -1.23
C VAL A 58 -8.53 -5.51 -2.62
N ILE A 59 -9.41 -5.73 -3.60
CA ILE A 59 -9.04 -6.00 -4.99
C ILE A 59 -8.26 -4.82 -5.56
N ALA A 60 -8.78 -3.60 -5.43
CA ALA A 60 -8.11 -2.40 -5.92
C ALA A 60 -6.74 -2.18 -5.27
N MET A 61 -6.61 -2.46 -3.98
CA MET A 61 -5.33 -2.41 -3.25
C MET A 61 -4.33 -3.46 -3.74
N ASN A 62 -4.78 -4.69 -3.98
CA ASN A 62 -3.94 -5.75 -4.54
C ASN A 62 -3.45 -5.41 -5.96
N ASP A 63 -4.31 -4.82 -6.79
CA ASP A 63 -3.95 -4.40 -8.15
C ASP A 63 -2.88 -3.30 -8.12
N GLU A 64 -3.00 -2.34 -7.20
CA GLU A 64 -1.98 -1.31 -6.98
C GLU A 64 -0.63 -1.91 -6.56
N ILE A 65 -0.63 -2.88 -5.63
CA ILE A 65 0.59 -3.60 -5.24
C ILE A 65 1.22 -4.32 -6.43
N ARG A 66 0.40 -5.00 -7.24
CA ARG A 66 0.86 -5.73 -8.43
C ARG A 66 1.47 -4.78 -9.47
N ALA A 67 0.82 -3.64 -9.74
CA ALA A 67 1.33 -2.62 -10.64
C ALA A 67 2.69 -2.07 -10.17
N ARG A 68 2.82 -1.75 -8.87
CA ARG A 68 4.10 -1.28 -8.28
C ARG A 68 5.21 -2.33 -8.41
N ARG A 69 4.90 -3.60 -8.14
CA ARG A 69 5.87 -4.70 -8.30
C ARG A 69 6.30 -4.88 -9.76
N ALA A 70 5.37 -4.76 -10.71
CA ALA A 70 5.69 -4.82 -12.13
C ALA A 70 6.61 -3.68 -12.56
N GLN A 71 6.37 -2.45 -12.09
CA GLN A 71 7.27 -1.31 -12.32
C GLN A 71 8.67 -1.53 -11.70
N MET A 72 8.74 -2.24 -10.57
CA MET A 72 10.01 -2.60 -9.92
C MET A 72 10.80 -3.67 -10.66
N ALA A 73 10.13 -4.55 -11.40
CA ALA A 73 10.77 -5.59 -12.20
C ALA A 73 11.34 -5.07 -13.54
N LYS A 74 10.95 -3.86 -13.99
CA LYS A 74 11.48 -3.27 -15.22
C LYS A 74 12.98 -2.96 -15.09
N PRO A 75 13.78 -3.16 -16.15
CA PRO A 75 15.20 -2.78 -16.15
C PRO A 75 15.35 -1.28 -15.92
N ALA A 76 16.40 -0.87 -15.20
CA ALA A 76 16.59 0.52 -14.73
C ALA A 76 16.51 1.57 -15.86
N GLY A 77 16.93 1.22 -17.07
CA GLY A 77 16.85 2.10 -18.25
C GLY A 77 15.43 2.40 -18.73
N GLU A 78 14.46 1.52 -18.45
CA GLU A 78 13.05 1.71 -18.83
C GLU A 78 12.25 2.45 -17.74
N ARG A 79 12.76 2.49 -16.50
CA ARG A 79 12.13 3.16 -15.36
C ARG A 79 12.31 4.70 -15.39
N LEU A 80 13.35 5.19 -16.07
CA LEU A 80 13.69 6.61 -16.20
C LEU A 80 13.02 7.30 -17.41
N ALA A 81 12.32 6.55 -18.25
CA ALA A 81 11.74 7.03 -19.51
C ALA A 81 10.21 7.22 -19.45
N ALA A 82 9.59 7.04 -18.29
CA ALA A 82 8.14 7.16 -18.05
C ALA A 82 7.86 8.25 -17.01
#